data_AF-A0A3N5I203-F1
#
_entry.id   AF-A0A3N5I203-F1
#
_cell.length_a   1.000
_cell.length_b   1.000
_cell.length_c   1.000
_cell.angle_alpha   90.00
_cell.angle_beta   90.00
_cell.angle_gamma   90.00
#
_symmetry.space_group_name_H-M   'P 1'
#
loop_
_entity.id
_entity.type
_entity.pdbx_description
1 polymer ?
#
loop_
_entity_poly.entity_id
_entity_poly.type
_entity_poly.pdbx_seq_one_letter_code
_entity_poly.pdbx_strand_id
1 'polypeptide(L)'
;TTFLCPSDPNPTNYATTSSVNYSISPTTTTRQGAYTNYDFAVRRTSSSSNTYTSEDITTRRMFGLNDSSSFRDIVDGTSNAIAVCETLRGVHDGVPQTWGYSKWVGHGVDPAYSLGINDLRCCAWDAVPFNRPRSPMRLSAWSTAGSVHPGGAQFTLGDGSVRFIAQSIELVTLQRLSYVSDGQVLAEY
;
A
#
# COMPACT_ATOMS: atom_id res chain seq x y z
N THR A 1 7.43 -17.86 -8.37
CA THR A 1 6.46 -16.87 -7.84
C THR A 1 7.22 -15.62 -7.45
N THR A 2 7.10 -14.54 -8.22
CA THR A 2 8.01 -13.37 -8.13
C THR A 2 7.56 -12.31 -7.12
N PHE A 3 6.26 -12.22 -6.81
CA PHE A 3 5.69 -11.18 -5.93
C PHE A 3 5.17 -11.71 -4.58
N LEU A 4 5.62 -12.90 -4.17
CA LEU A 4 5.27 -13.51 -2.89
C LEU A 4 6.52 -13.65 -2.04
N CYS A 5 6.50 -13.07 -0.85
CA CYS A 5 7.55 -13.25 0.14
C CYS A 5 7.32 -14.59 0.86
N PRO A 6 8.27 -15.55 0.83
CA PRO A 6 8.14 -16.84 1.52
C PRO A 6 7.96 -16.73 3.04
N SER A 7 8.40 -15.60 3.61
CA SER A 7 8.35 -15.29 5.03
C SER A 7 6.98 -14.78 5.50
N ASP A 8 6.07 -14.44 4.59
CA ASP A 8 4.69 -14.09 4.92
C ASP A 8 3.82 -15.37 4.90
N PRO A 9 3.27 -15.84 6.04
CA PRO A 9 2.48 -17.07 6.08
C PRO A 9 1.00 -16.86 5.74
N ASN A 10 0.56 -15.62 5.50
CA ASN A 10 -0.84 -15.34 5.21
C ASN A 10 -1.29 -16.02 3.90
N PRO A 11 -2.60 -16.15 3.66
CA PRO A 11 -3.12 -16.72 2.41
C PRO A 11 -2.56 -16.00 1.16
N THR A 12 -2.42 -16.73 0.06
CA THR A 12 -2.04 -16.18 -1.25
C THR A 12 -3.24 -15.67 -2.05
N ASN A 13 -4.45 -16.00 -1.61
CA ASN A 13 -5.68 -15.67 -2.31
C ASN A 13 -6.75 -15.17 -1.33
N TYR A 14 -7.53 -14.19 -1.77
CA TYR A 14 -8.72 -13.76 -1.06
C TYR A 14 -9.91 -14.62 -1.47
N ALA A 15 -10.45 -15.37 -0.51
CA ALA A 15 -11.39 -16.45 -0.77
C ALA A 15 -12.87 -16.01 -0.85
N THR A 16 -13.21 -14.76 -0.59
CA THR A 16 -14.61 -14.29 -0.63
C THR A 16 -15.14 -14.29 -2.06
N THR A 17 -16.28 -14.94 -2.28
CA THR A 17 -16.85 -15.20 -3.62
C THR A 17 -18.24 -14.60 -3.86
N SER A 18 -18.84 -13.93 -2.87
CA SER A 18 -20.25 -13.50 -2.93
C SER A 18 -20.52 -12.17 -2.21
N SER A 19 -19.51 -11.32 -2.03
CA SER A 19 -19.65 -10.00 -1.41
C SER A 19 -19.80 -8.90 -2.45
N VAL A 20 -20.88 -8.13 -2.36
CA VAL A 20 -21.11 -6.92 -3.18
C VAL A 20 -19.94 -5.93 -3.16
N ASN A 21 -19.15 -5.94 -2.08
CA ASN A 21 -18.10 -4.94 -1.83
C ASN A 21 -16.69 -5.53 -1.86
N TYR A 22 -16.51 -6.85 -1.79
CA TYR A 22 -15.20 -7.47 -1.61
C TYR A 22 -14.88 -8.63 -2.56
N SER A 23 -15.83 -9.15 -3.33
CA SER A 23 -15.54 -10.17 -4.35
C SER A 23 -15.41 -9.57 -5.75
N ILE A 24 -14.77 -10.34 -6.64
CA ILE A 24 -14.56 -9.98 -8.05
C ILE A 24 -15.90 -9.72 -8.78
N SER A 25 -16.97 -10.37 -8.33
CA SER A 25 -18.33 -10.14 -8.81
C SER A 25 -19.24 -9.91 -7.60
N PRO A 26 -20.26 -9.03 -7.71
CA PRO A 26 -21.30 -8.92 -6.68
C PRO A 26 -22.22 -10.15 -6.64
N THR A 27 -22.18 -11.01 -7.65
CA THR A 27 -22.82 -12.34 -7.66
C THR A 27 -21.82 -13.42 -7.23
N THR A 28 -22.32 -14.64 -6.98
CA THR A 28 -21.46 -15.80 -6.70
C THR A 28 -20.48 -16.06 -7.85
N THR A 29 -19.19 -16.04 -7.56
CA THR A 29 -18.10 -16.36 -8.51
C THR A 29 -17.21 -17.47 -7.97
N THR A 30 -16.54 -18.22 -8.83
CA THR A 30 -15.48 -19.17 -8.41
C THR A 30 -14.09 -18.52 -8.43
N ARG A 31 -13.98 -17.29 -8.94
CA ARG A 31 -12.72 -16.56 -9.03
C ARG A 31 -12.33 -15.97 -7.68
N GLN A 32 -11.04 -16.03 -7.37
CA GLN A 32 -10.46 -15.47 -6.15
C GLN A 32 -9.48 -14.36 -6.48
N GLY A 33 -9.40 -13.37 -5.61
CA GLY A 33 -8.37 -12.32 -5.69
C GLY A 33 -6.99 -12.88 -5.39
N ALA A 34 -5.95 -12.45 -6.09
CA ALA A 34 -4.57 -12.80 -5.74
C ALA A 34 -4.02 -11.76 -4.76
N TYR A 35 -3.37 -12.22 -3.70
CA TYR A 35 -2.57 -11.37 -2.83
C TYR A 35 -1.12 -11.33 -3.31
N THR A 36 -0.47 -10.18 -3.15
CA THR A 36 0.96 -9.97 -3.38
C THR A 36 1.58 -9.31 -2.16
N ASN A 37 2.89 -9.48 -2.01
CA ASN A 37 3.67 -8.73 -1.03
C ASN A 37 4.24 -7.43 -1.60
N TYR A 38 4.01 -7.16 -2.89
CA TYR A 38 4.44 -5.94 -3.56
C TYR A 38 3.26 -5.39 -4.36
N ASP A 39 2.96 -4.12 -4.18
CA ASP A 39 1.88 -3.47 -4.91
C ASP A 39 2.18 -2.00 -5.21
N PHE A 40 1.43 -1.44 -6.15
CA PHE A 40 1.63 -0.09 -6.62
C PHE A 40 1.43 0.94 -5.50
N ALA A 41 2.29 1.97 -5.52
CA ALA A 41 2.09 3.18 -4.75
C ALA A 41 0.90 3.95 -5.31
N VAL A 42 -0.19 3.98 -4.56
CA VAL A 42 -1.47 4.62 -4.94
C VAL A 42 -2.02 5.40 -3.76
N ARG A 43 -2.89 6.37 -4.05
CA ARG A 43 -3.64 7.07 -3.00
C ARG A 43 -4.60 6.11 -2.29
N ARG A 44 -4.59 6.14 -0.96
CA ARG A 44 -5.58 5.42 -0.14
C ARG A 44 -6.99 5.99 -0.39
N THR A 45 -7.90 5.13 -0.83
CA THR A 45 -9.32 5.45 -1.04
C THR A 45 -10.20 4.30 -0.53
N SER A 46 -11.45 4.61 -0.20
CA SER A 46 -12.42 3.63 0.30
C SER A 46 -13.84 4.01 -0.12
N SER A 47 -14.73 3.04 -0.33
CA SER A 47 -16.13 3.21 -0.77
C SER A 47 -16.27 3.75 -2.19
N SER A 48 -15.58 4.85 -2.48
CA SER A 48 -15.49 5.48 -3.79
C SER A 48 -14.07 5.97 -4.02
N SER A 49 -13.77 6.21 -5.29
CA SER A 49 -12.52 6.77 -5.74
C SER A 49 -12.77 7.65 -6.95
N ASN A 50 -12.00 8.72 -7.06
CA ASN A 50 -11.98 9.51 -8.27
C ASN A 50 -10.93 8.95 -9.23
N THR A 51 -10.98 9.38 -10.49
CA THR A 51 -9.89 9.13 -11.44
C THR A 51 -8.62 9.84 -10.96
N TYR A 52 -7.47 9.22 -11.19
CA TYR A 52 -6.17 9.76 -10.82
C TYR A 52 -5.93 11.21 -11.31
N THR A 53 -6.42 11.54 -12.51
CA THR A 53 -6.33 12.89 -13.08
C THR A 53 -7.05 14.00 -12.29
N SER A 54 -7.95 13.63 -11.39
CA SER A 54 -8.63 14.56 -10.47
C SER A 54 -7.88 14.80 -9.17
N GLU A 55 -6.83 14.01 -8.88
CA GLU A 55 -5.99 14.21 -7.72
C GLU A 55 -5.13 15.46 -7.90
N ASP A 56 -4.90 16.18 -6.79
CA ASP A 56 -4.00 17.33 -6.76
C ASP A 56 -2.59 16.91 -7.19
N ILE A 57 -2.02 17.64 -8.15
CA ILE A 57 -0.72 17.35 -8.74
C ILE A 57 0.38 17.18 -7.68
N THR A 58 0.34 17.94 -6.59
CA THR A 58 1.35 17.92 -5.52
C THR A 58 1.22 16.72 -4.59
N THR A 59 0.14 15.94 -4.68
CA THR A 59 -0.10 14.76 -3.81
C THR A 59 -0.26 13.48 -4.60
N ARG A 60 0.00 13.51 -5.90
CA ARG A 60 -0.10 12.33 -6.76
C ARG A 60 0.98 11.32 -6.41
N ARG A 61 0.56 10.07 -6.26
CA ARG A 61 1.47 8.92 -6.27
C ARG A 61 1.80 8.57 -7.72
N MET A 62 2.74 7.65 -7.93
CA MET A 62 3.13 7.22 -9.27
C MET A 62 1.99 6.56 -10.04
N PHE A 63 1.15 5.79 -9.35
CA PHE A 63 -0.01 5.12 -9.92
C PHE A 63 -1.30 5.62 -9.26
N GLY A 64 -2.40 5.44 -9.97
CA GLY A 64 -3.72 5.71 -9.42
C GLY A 64 -4.83 4.96 -10.14
N LEU A 65 -6.05 5.38 -9.86
CA LEU A 65 -7.23 4.71 -10.39
C LEU A 65 -7.58 5.24 -11.77
N ASN A 66 -7.65 4.31 -12.73
CA ASN A 66 -7.91 4.53 -14.16
C ASN A 66 -6.84 5.34 -14.92
N ASP A 67 -5.76 5.78 -14.28
CA ASP A 67 -4.63 6.48 -14.92
C ASP A 67 -3.38 6.43 -14.02
N SER A 68 -2.24 6.91 -14.53
CA SER A 68 -0.96 6.93 -13.81
C SER A 68 -0.11 8.14 -14.22
N SER A 69 0.94 8.45 -13.45
CA SER A 69 1.96 9.41 -13.89
C SER A 69 2.61 8.95 -15.19
N SER A 70 2.85 9.89 -16.10
CA SER A 70 3.81 9.69 -17.18
C SER A 70 5.21 10.12 -16.71
N PHE A 71 6.28 9.66 -17.39
CA PHE A 71 7.66 9.99 -16.99
C PHE A 71 7.93 11.50 -16.85
N ARG A 72 7.26 12.35 -17.64
CA ARG A 72 7.40 13.81 -17.56
C ARG A 72 6.77 14.42 -16.30
N ASP A 73 5.85 13.71 -15.66
CA ASP A 73 5.14 14.19 -14.49
C ASP A 73 5.94 13.95 -13.20
N ILE A 74 6.98 13.09 -13.25
CA ILE A 74 7.84 12.74 -12.12
C ILE A 74 8.98 13.77 -12.00
N VAL A 75 8.62 15.01 -11.66
CA VAL A 75 9.55 16.15 -11.64
C VAL A 75 10.46 16.19 -10.40
N ASP A 76 10.10 15.49 -9.31
CA ASP A 76 10.95 15.37 -8.11
C ASP A 76 12.11 14.36 -8.30
N GLY A 77 12.11 13.68 -9.46
CA GLY A 77 13.10 12.70 -9.87
C GLY A 77 12.62 11.26 -9.69
N THR A 78 12.89 10.43 -10.70
CA THR A 78 12.48 9.02 -10.71
C THR A 78 13.19 8.19 -9.63
N SER A 79 14.37 8.61 -9.20
CA SER A 79 15.12 8.01 -8.08
C SER A 79 14.66 8.47 -6.69
N ASN A 80 13.61 9.31 -6.64
CA ASN A 80 13.06 9.92 -5.42
C ASN A 80 11.54 9.71 -5.28
N ALA A 81 10.91 9.02 -6.24
CA ALA A 81 9.49 8.75 -6.23
C ALA A 81 9.24 7.24 -6.11
N ILE A 82 8.47 6.83 -5.10
CA ILE A 82 8.11 5.43 -4.86
C ILE A 82 7.10 4.97 -5.92
N ALA A 83 7.42 3.85 -6.57
CA ALA A 83 6.60 3.19 -7.58
C ALA A 83 5.83 2.00 -6.98
N VAL A 84 6.54 1.13 -6.27
CA VAL A 84 6.02 -0.13 -5.72
C VAL A 84 6.46 -0.26 -4.27
N CYS A 85 5.54 -0.69 -3.43
CA CYS A 85 5.75 -0.81 -2.00
C CYS A 85 5.64 -2.27 -1.58
N GLU A 86 6.51 -2.71 -0.69
CA GLU A 86 6.30 -3.97 0.03
C GLU A 86 5.16 -3.82 1.06
N THR A 87 4.35 -4.85 1.18
CA THR A 87 3.20 -4.94 2.10
C THR A 87 2.97 -6.40 2.53
N LEU A 88 2.14 -6.59 3.55
CA LEU A 88 1.74 -7.91 4.02
C LEU A 88 0.39 -8.32 3.43
N ARG A 89 0.22 -9.63 3.26
CA ARG A 89 -1.03 -10.23 2.79
C ARG A 89 -2.07 -10.40 3.91
N GLY A 90 -1.71 -10.00 5.13
CA GLY A 90 -2.59 -9.98 6.29
C GLY A 90 -2.70 -8.57 6.88
N VAL A 91 -3.93 -8.16 7.19
CA VAL A 91 -4.22 -6.91 7.91
C VAL A 91 -5.25 -7.15 9.00
N HIS A 92 -5.33 -6.28 10.00
CA HIS A 92 -6.34 -6.36 11.06
C HIS A 92 -7.64 -5.65 10.70
N ASP A 93 -7.55 -4.45 10.12
CA ASP A 93 -8.68 -3.65 9.64
C ASP A 93 -8.78 -3.69 8.10
N GLY A 94 -10.00 -3.93 7.61
CA GLY A 94 -10.34 -4.04 6.20
C GLY A 94 -9.82 -5.29 5.50
N VAL A 95 -9.62 -5.19 4.18
CA VAL A 95 -9.12 -6.27 3.32
C VAL A 95 -7.82 -5.78 2.67
N PRO A 96 -6.72 -6.57 2.71
CA PRO A 96 -5.48 -6.21 2.04
C PRO A 96 -5.69 -6.02 0.54
N GLN A 97 -4.78 -5.28 -0.07
CA GLN A 97 -4.66 -5.11 -1.51
C GLN A 97 -4.67 -6.44 -2.28
N THR A 98 -5.52 -6.52 -3.30
CA THR A 98 -5.63 -7.70 -4.16
C THR A 98 -5.45 -7.31 -5.61
N TRP A 99 -4.71 -8.13 -6.35
CA TRP A 99 -4.49 -7.92 -7.77
C TRP A 99 -5.68 -8.39 -8.61
N GLY A 100 -5.91 -7.65 -9.71
CA GLY A 100 -6.83 -8.01 -10.78
C GLY A 100 -8.27 -7.51 -10.63
N TYR A 101 -8.61 -6.79 -9.55
CA TYR A 101 -9.92 -6.14 -9.40
C TYR A 101 -9.89 -5.07 -8.30
N SER A 102 -10.84 -4.13 -8.38
CA SER A 102 -11.10 -3.13 -7.35
C SER A 102 -12.26 -3.54 -6.46
N LYS A 103 -12.25 -3.07 -5.21
CA LYS A 103 -13.26 -3.40 -4.19
C LYS A 103 -13.42 -2.22 -3.22
N TRP A 104 -14.12 -2.37 -2.10
CA TRP A 104 -14.38 -1.26 -1.18
C TRP A 104 -13.12 -0.61 -0.57
N VAL A 105 -12.02 -1.36 -0.42
CA VAL A 105 -10.71 -0.89 0.06
C VAL A 105 -9.57 -1.70 -0.56
N GLY A 106 -8.32 -1.25 -0.40
CA GLY A 106 -7.15 -2.05 -0.79
C GLY A 106 -6.92 -2.06 -2.30
N HIS A 107 -6.80 -0.86 -2.89
CA HIS A 107 -6.50 -0.67 -4.31
C HIS A 107 -4.99 -0.66 -4.64
N GLY A 108 -4.16 -0.80 -3.61
CA GLY A 108 -2.70 -0.71 -3.64
C GLY A 108 -2.20 -0.22 -2.28
N VAL A 109 -0.98 0.29 -2.20
CA VAL A 109 -0.33 0.73 -0.95
C VAL A 109 -0.12 2.25 -0.96
N ASP A 110 -0.38 2.91 0.16
CA ASP A 110 -0.17 4.35 0.31
C ASP A 110 0.85 4.64 1.42
N PRO A 111 2.15 4.77 1.09
CA PRO A 111 3.19 5.04 2.11
C PRO A 111 3.04 6.43 2.73
N ALA A 112 2.37 7.37 2.06
CA ALA A 112 2.09 8.69 2.60
C ALA A 112 0.96 8.70 3.66
N TYR A 113 0.29 7.56 3.88
CA TYR A 113 -0.70 7.44 4.95
C TYR A 113 -0.05 7.47 6.33
N SER A 114 -0.76 8.04 7.32
CA SER A 114 -0.21 8.39 8.63
C SER A 114 0.23 7.23 9.52
N LEU A 115 0.03 5.97 9.09
CA LEU A 115 0.47 4.79 9.82
C LEU A 115 1.93 4.41 9.53
N GLY A 116 2.55 5.00 8.50
CA GLY A 116 3.95 4.73 8.15
C GLY A 116 4.18 3.27 7.73
N ILE A 117 5.34 2.73 8.10
CA ILE A 117 5.81 1.39 7.73
C ILE A 117 5.75 0.47 8.96
N ASN A 118 5.30 -0.77 8.78
CA ASN A 118 5.24 -1.79 9.84
C ASN A 118 4.41 -1.35 11.07
N ASP A 119 3.30 -0.64 10.85
CA ASP A 119 2.29 -0.50 11.91
C ASP A 119 1.60 -1.85 12.11
N LEU A 120 1.98 -2.53 13.19
CA LEU A 120 1.51 -3.88 13.53
C LEU A 120 0.49 -3.87 14.69
N ARG A 121 0.01 -2.69 15.08
CA ARG A 121 -0.95 -2.52 16.17
C ARG A 121 -2.36 -2.34 15.60
N CYS A 122 -3.22 -3.33 15.80
CA CYS A 122 -4.65 -3.10 15.60
C CYS A 122 -5.24 -2.31 16.76
N CYS A 123 -6.30 -1.54 16.59
CA CYS A 123 -6.65 -0.65 15.49
C CYS A 123 -7.06 0.64 16.23
N ALA A 124 -7.08 1.83 15.60
CA ALA A 124 -7.34 3.08 16.33
C ALA A 124 -8.68 3.12 17.11
N TRP A 125 -9.66 2.32 16.65
CA TRP A 125 -10.98 2.16 17.26
C TRP A 125 -11.08 1.01 18.28
N ASP A 126 -10.02 0.22 18.48
CA ASP A 126 -9.99 -0.83 19.50
C ASP A 126 -9.83 -0.21 20.90
N ALA A 127 -10.46 -0.81 21.90
CA ALA A 127 -10.49 -0.24 23.25
C ALA A 127 -9.06 -0.21 23.84
N VAL A 128 -8.65 0.96 24.37
CA VAL A 128 -7.39 1.13 25.10
C VAL A 128 -7.35 0.12 26.25
N PRO A 129 -6.27 -0.67 26.40
CA PRO A 129 -4.91 -0.46 25.91
C PRO A 129 -4.57 -1.05 24.54
N PHE A 130 -5.56 -1.20 23.64
CA PHE A 130 -5.46 -1.92 22.37
C PHE A 130 -5.20 -3.38 22.64
N ASN A 131 -6.23 -4.03 23.19
CA ASN A 131 -6.15 -5.35 23.82
C ASN A 131 -5.77 -6.48 22.85
N ARG A 132 -5.70 -6.21 21.54
CA ARG A 132 -5.19 -7.16 20.55
C ARG A 132 -3.66 -7.16 20.55
N PRO A 133 -3.01 -8.33 20.73
CA PRO A 133 -1.56 -8.41 20.68
C PRO A 133 -1.05 -8.00 19.31
N ARG A 134 0.09 -7.30 19.29
CA ARG A 134 0.84 -6.99 18.07
C ARG A 134 1.07 -8.28 17.29
N SER A 135 0.63 -8.33 16.04
CA SER A 135 0.84 -9.49 15.18
C SER A 135 1.96 -9.17 14.18
N PRO A 136 3.15 -9.80 14.29
CA PRO A 136 4.28 -9.50 13.39
C PRO A 136 3.98 -9.84 11.92
N MET A 137 2.88 -10.54 11.65
CA MET A 137 2.48 -11.00 10.33
C MET A 137 1.22 -10.28 9.82
N ARG A 138 0.69 -9.28 10.53
CA ARG A 138 -0.47 -8.51 10.07
C ARG A 138 -0.28 -7.02 10.31
N LEU A 139 -0.45 -6.24 9.26
CA LEU A 139 -0.48 -4.79 9.39
C LEU A 139 -1.79 -4.33 10.05
N SER A 140 -1.77 -3.16 10.64
CA SER A 140 -2.93 -2.56 11.31
C SER A 140 -4.11 -2.39 10.37
N ALA A 141 -3.87 -1.86 9.16
CA ALA A 141 -4.91 -1.58 8.19
C ALA A 141 -4.49 -1.92 6.75
N TRP A 142 -5.47 -2.15 5.90
CA TRP A 142 -5.34 -2.17 4.43
C TRP A 142 -4.55 -0.96 3.88
N SER A 143 -3.97 -1.08 2.68
CA SER A 143 -3.19 -0.02 2.00
C SER A 143 -2.03 0.58 2.79
N THR A 144 -1.44 -0.18 3.71
CA THR A 144 -0.23 0.22 4.44
C THR A 144 0.98 -0.56 3.97
N ALA A 145 2.15 0.05 4.07
CA ALA A 145 3.41 -0.57 3.72
C ALA A 145 3.97 -1.36 4.91
N GLY A 146 4.67 -2.45 4.62
CA GLY A 146 5.34 -3.21 5.65
C GLY A 146 5.83 -4.58 5.19
N SER A 147 6.69 -5.16 5.99
CA SER A 147 7.30 -6.45 5.75
C SER A 147 7.49 -7.22 7.05
N VAL A 148 7.84 -8.49 6.93
CA VAL A 148 8.34 -9.30 8.05
C VAL A 148 9.86 -9.18 8.21
N HIS A 149 10.53 -8.37 7.39
CA HIS A 149 11.95 -8.08 7.53
C HIS A 149 12.19 -7.15 8.72
N PRO A 150 13.24 -7.38 9.52
CA PRO A 150 13.53 -6.53 10.67
C PRO A 150 13.77 -5.08 10.26
N GLY A 151 13.01 -4.15 10.87
CA GLY A 151 13.35 -2.72 10.86
C GLY A 151 12.83 -1.90 9.69
N GLY A 152 12.08 -2.46 8.73
CA GLY A 152 11.62 -1.70 7.57
C GLY A 152 10.92 -2.54 6.52
N ALA A 153 10.87 -2.03 5.29
CA ALA A 153 10.30 -2.70 4.13
C ALA A 153 11.02 -2.27 2.84
N GLN A 154 10.91 -3.07 1.79
CA GLN A 154 11.48 -2.75 0.49
C GLN A 154 10.55 -1.88 -0.35
N PHE A 155 11.13 -0.91 -1.05
CA PHE A 155 10.41 -0.03 -1.96
C PHE A 155 11.16 0.03 -3.30
N THR A 156 10.42 -0.04 -4.40
CA THR A 156 10.96 0.21 -5.74
C THR A 156 10.63 1.64 -6.14
N LEU A 157 11.62 2.36 -6.66
CA LEU A 157 11.46 3.73 -7.12
C LEU A 157 11.18 3.79 -8.63
N GLY A 158 10.82 4.96 -9.14
CA GLY A 158 10.51 5.19 -10.55
C GLY A 158 11.66 4.86 -11.53
N ASP A 159 12.91 4.90 -11.07
CA ASP A 159 14.09 4.49 -11.85
C ASP A 159 14.36 2.98 -11.80
N GLY A 160 13.55 2.20 -11.09
CA GLY A 160 13.70 0.76 -10.91
C GLY A 160 14.69 0.37 -9.81
N SER A 161 15.32 1.33 -9.13
CA SER A 161 16.14 1.03 -7.95
C SER A 161 15.26 0.52 -6.81
N VAL A 162 15.80 -0.40 -6.02
CA VAL A 162 15.13 -0.93 -4.82
C VAL A 162 15.87 -0.43 -3.60
N ARG A 163 15.13 0.17 -2.65
CA ARG A 163 15.67 0.68 -1.39
C ARG A 163 14.93 0.07 -0.21
N PHE A 164 15.70 -0.35 0.79
CA PHE A 164 15.15 -0.69 2.09
C PHE A 164 14.94 0.59 2.88
N ILE A 165 13.70 0.91 3.22
CA ILE A 165 13.36 2.09 4.00
C ILE A 165 13.03 1.67 5.42
N ALA A 166 13.73 2.28 6.38
CA ALA A 166 13.56 1.99 7.79
C ALA A 166 12.15 2.39 8.27
N GLN A 167 11.55 1.57 9.15
CA GLN A 167 10.27 1.90 9.76
C GLN A 167 10.32 3.12 10.69
N SER A 168 11.54 3.56 11.07
CA SER A 168 11.80 4.77 11.84
C SER A 168 11.94 6.03 10.96
N ILE A 169 11.75 5.91 9.64
CA ILE A 169 11.72 7.08 8.75
C ILE A 169 10.71 8.10 9.27
N GLU A 170 11.07 9.37 9.18
CA GLU A 170 10.17 10.45 9.52
C GLU A 170 9.00 10.48 8.50
N LEU A 171 7.77 10.63 9.00
CA LEU A 171 6.56 10.47 8.19
C LEU A 171 6.49 11.47 7.03
N VAL A 172 6.87 12.73 7.24
CA VAL A 172 6.91 13.74 6.17
C VAL A 172 7.92 13.36 5.09
N THR A 173 9.05 12.77 5.45
CA THR A 173 10.03 12.26 4.47
C THR A 173 9.44 11.12 3.64
N LEU A 174 8.75 10.17 4.27
CA LEU A 174 8.05 9.10 3.57
C LEU A 174 6.91 9.63 2.67
N GLN A 175 6.22 10.67 3.11
CA GLN A 175 5.19 11.34 2.33
C GLN A 175 5.76 11.97 1.07
N ARG A 176 6.85 12.72 1.18
CA ARG A 176 7.55 13.34 0.05
C ARG A 176 8.05 12.28 -0.94
N LEU A 177 8.59 11.17 -0.44
CA LEU A 177 8.96 10.02 -1.30
C LEU A 177 7.77 9.38 -2.03
N SER A 178 6.56 9.53 -1.50
CA SER A 178 5.35 8.98 -2.12
C SER A 178 4.78 9.89 -3.21
N TYR A 179 5.18 11.16 -3.24
CA TYR A 179 4.69 12.14 -4.21
C TYR A 179 5.66 12.24 -5.40
N VAL A 180 5.12 12.52 -6.58
CA VAL A 180 5.92 12.59 -7.83
C VAL A 180 6.29 14.01 -8.25
N SER A 181 5.59 15.01 -7.71
CA SER A 181 5.67 16.41 -8.16
C SER A 181 5.29 17.42 -7.07
N ASP A 182 5.71 17.21 -5.83
CA ASP A 182 5.50 18.14 -4.72
C ASP A 182 6.59 19.23 -4.61
N GLY A 183 7.71 19.07 -5.33
CA GLY A 183 8.82 20.01 -5.38
C GLY A 183 9.60 20.14 -4.07
N GLN A 184 9.39 19.23 -3.11
CA GLN A 184 10.01 19.29 -1.80
C GLN A 184 11.37 18.58 -1.78
N VAL A 185 12.27 19.11 -0.97
CA VAL A 185 13.57 18.49 -0.74
C VAL A 185 13.43 17.30 0.22
N LEU A 186 14.06 16.19 -0.13
CA LEU A 186 14.17 15.01 0.72
C LEU A 186 15.34 15.16 1.69
N ALA A 187 15.10 14.82 2.95
CA ALA A 187 16.17 14.57 3.91
C ALA A 187 16.88 13.24 3.58
N GLU A 188 18.01 12.94 4.23
CA GLU A 188 18.58 11.60 4.20
C GLU A 188 17.68 10.62 4.97
N TYR A 189 17.54 9.39 4.47
CA TYR A 189 16.64 8.36 5.00
C TYR A 189 17.16 6.94 4.80
#